data_AF-A0A650LQB6-F1
#
_entry.id   AF-A0A650LQB6-F1
#
_cell.length_a   1.000
_cell.length_b   1.000
_cell.length_c   1.000
_cell.angle_alpha   90.00
_cell.angle_beta   90.00
_cell.angle_gamma   90.00
#
_symmetry.space_group_name_H-M   'P 1'
#
loop_
_entity.id
_entity.type
_entity.pdbx_description
1 polymer ?
#
loop_
_entity_poly.entity_id
_entity_poly.type
_entity_poly.pdbx_seq_one_letter_code
_entity_poly.pdbx_strand_id
1 'polypeptide(L)' 'MFTLDTRVTLNDGDIGIVIKNNTKNSFKPLVKIIKSNHKLEGEIIDLYNNKNIFISYITYYVD' A
#
# COMPACT_ATOMS: atom_id res chain seq x y z
N MET A 1 6.76 8.53 6.47
CA MET A 1 5.76 7.77 7.26
C MET A 1 4.41 8.00 6.63
N PHE A 2 3.64 6.93 6.38
CA PHE A 2 2.32 7.03 5.76
C PHE A 2 1.24 7.22 6.83
N THR A 3 0.19 7.99 6.53
CA THR A 3 -1.00 8.04 7.39
C THR A 3 -1.78 6.75 7.21
N LEU A 4 -2.45 6.27 8.26
CA LEU A 4 -3.43 5.20 8.11
C LEU A 4 -4.55 5.67 7.16
N ASP A 5 -5.18 4.72 6.49
CA ASP A 5 -6.23 4.97 5.50
C ASP A 5 -5.78 5.75 4.25
N THR A 6 -4.47 6.01 4.12
CA THR A 6 -3.90 6.57 2.90
C THR A 6 -4.11 5.60 1.75
N ARG A 7 -4.74 6.09 0.67
CA ARG A 7 -4.85 5.36 -0.58
C ARG A 7 -3.53 5.42 -1.35
N VAL A 8 -3.05 4.25 -1.76
CA VAL A 8 -1.79 4.08 -2.49
C VAL A 8 -2.00 3.29 -3.77
N THR A 9 -1.23 3.62 -4.79
CA THR A 9 -1.10 2.83 -6.02
C THR A 9 0.25 2.15 -6.03
N LEU A 10 0.25 0.84 -6.24
CA LEU A 10 1.44 0.01 -6.32
C LEU A 10 2.02 0.03 -7.74
N ASN A 11 3.26 -0.42 -7.89
CA ASN A 11 4.00 -0.42 -9.15
C ASN A 11 3.44 -1.32 -10.25
N ASP A 12 2.54 -2.23 -9.90
CA ASP A 12 1.77 -3.06 -10.83
C ASP A 12 0.37 -2.50 -11.13
N GLY A 13 0.09 -1.28 -10.67
CA GLY A 13 -1.18 -0.58 -10.88
C GLY A 13 -2.29 -0.96 -9.90
N ASP A 14 -2.03 -1.91 -8.98
CA ASP A 14 -2.99 -2.26 -7.95
C ASP A 14 -3.16 -1.12 -6.95
N ILE A 15 -4.37 -0.99 -6.41
CA ILE A 15 -4.72 0.06 -5.47
C ILE A 15 -4.99 -0.57 -4.10
N GLY A 16 -4.36 0.01 -3.09
CA GLY A 16 -4.54 -0.41 -1.71
C GLY A 16 -4.67 0.76 -0.75
N ILE A 17 -4.94 0.40 0.50
CA ILE A 17 -5.03 1.32 1.62
C ILE A 17 -3.97 0.94 2.65
N VAL A 18 -3.25 1.92 3.17
CA VAL A 18 -2.29 1.72 4.27
C VAL A 18 -3.06 1.40 5.55
N ILE A 19 -2.88 0.18 6.05
CA ILE A 19 -3.56 -0.29 7.27
C ILE A 19 -2.63 -0.31 8.49
N LYS A 20 -1.31 -0.31 8.28
CA LYS A 20 -0.32 -0.31 9.35
C LYS A 20 1.03 0.18 8.86
N ASN A 21 1.67 1.06 9.62
CA ASN A 21 3.08 1.39 9.39
C ASN A 21 3.98 0.28 9.95
N ASN A 22 5.02 -0.09 9.21
CA ASN A 22 6.01 -1.04 9.69
C ASN A 22 6.99 -0.33 10.64
N THR A 23 7.28 -0.95 11.79
CA THR A 23 8.20 -0.41 12.80
C THR A 23 9.67 -0.45 12.36
N LYS A 24 10.02 -1.37 11.45
CA LYS A 24 11.39 -1.47 10.89
C LYS A 24 11.65 -0.48 9.77
N ASN A 25 10.62 -0.14 8.98
CA ASN A 25 10.73 0.81 7.89
C ASN A 25 9.39 1.52 7.64
N SER A 26 9.31 2.79 8.03
CA SER A 26 8.09 3.61 7.90
C SER A 26 7.75 4.01 6.45
N PHE A 27 8.61 3.70 5.48
CA PHE A 27 8.37 3.84 4.04
C PHE A 27 7.88 2.55 3.38
N LYS A 28 7.72 1.46 4.15
CA LYS A 28 7.24 0.17 3.67
C LYS A 28 6.09 -0.34 4.55
N PRO A 29 4.89 0.27 4.47
CA PRO A 29 3.75 -0.11 5.27
C PRO A 29 3.14 -1.46 4.86
N LEU A 30 2.19 -1.94 5.65
CA LEU A 30 1.24 -2.97 5.24
C LEU A 30 0.07 -2.30 4.51
N VAL A 31 -0.27 -2.85 3.36
CA VAL A 31 -1.28 -2.33 2.45
C VAL A 31 -2.34 -3.40 2.25
N LYS A 32 -3.62 -3.05 2.44
CA LYS A 32 -4.75 -3.89 2.06
C LYS A 32 -5.20 -3.52 0.66
N ILE A 33 -5.27 -4.50 -0.24
CA ILE A 33 -5.72 -4.29 -1.62
C ILE A 33 -7.23 -4.03 -1.64
N ILE A 34 -7.64 -2.98 -2.36
CA ILE A 34 -9.05 -2.58 -2.51
C ILE A 34 -9.50 -2.58 -3.97
N LYS A 35 -8.57 -2.63 -4.92
CA LYS A 35 -8.85 -2.78 -6.35
C LYS A 35 -7.62 -3.35 -7.02
N SER A 36 -7.79 -4.42 -7.80
CA SER A 36 -6.68 -5.07 -8.47
C SER A 36 -7.11 -5.79 -9.74
N ASN A 37 -6.17 -5.93 -10.68
CA ASN A 37 -6.28 -6.85 -11.82
C ASN A 37 -5.35 -8.08 -11.67
N HIS A 38 -4.44 -8.06 -10.69
CA HIS A 38 -3.34 -9.03 -10.54
C HIS A 38 -3.35 -9.78 -9.19
N LYS A 39 -4.07 -9.29 -8.20
CA LYS A 39 -4.12 -9.75 -6.80
C LYS A 39 -5.56 -9.86 -6.32
N LEU A 40 -5.74 -10.48 -5.16
CA LEU A 40 -7.05 -10.62 -4.54
C LEU A 40 -7.43 -9.35 -3.79
N GLU A 41 -8.64 -8.84 -4.05
CA GLU A 41 -9.19 -7.77 -3.23
C GLU A 41 -9.33 -8.24 -1.78
N GLY A 42 -8.90 -7.40 -0.84
CA GLY A 42 -8.80 -7.72 0.57
C GLY A 42 -7.47 -8.34 1.01
N GLU A 43 -6.59 -8.72 0.08
CA GLU A 43 -5.25 -9.23 0.38
C GLU A 43 -4.42 -8.19 1.14
N ILE A 44 -3.62 -8.63 2.11
CA ILE A 44 -2.71 -7.79 2.89
C ILE A 44 -1.28 -8.03 2.41
N ILE A 45 -0.65 -6.98 1.89
CA ILE A 45 0.73 -7.00 1.42
C ILE A 45 1.62 -6.29 2.43
N ASP A 46 2.60 -7.02 2.94
CA ASP A 46 3.73 -6.42 3.65
C ASP A 46 4.81 -6.00 2.65
N LEU A 47 4.91 -4.70 2.40
CA LEU A 47 5.89 -4.13 1.47
C LEU A 47 7.34 -4.25 1.97
N TYR A 48 7.55 -4.47 3.26
CA TYR A 48 8.88 -4.70 3.80
C TYR A 48 9.43 -6.06 3.34
N ASN A 49 8.57 -7.07 3.39
CA ASN A 49 8.91 -8.44 3.01
C ASN A 49 8.78 -8.70 1.49
N ASN A 50 7.93 -7.95 0.79
CA ASN A 50 7.79 -8.02 -0.67
C ASN A 50 8.68 -6.99 -1.38
N LYS A 51 9.89 -7.41 -1.77
CA LYS A 51 10.87 -6.50 -2.40
C LYS A 51 10.49 -6.03 -3.82
N ASN A 52 9.65 -6.77 -4.53
CA ASN A 52 9.26 -6.49 -5.91
C ASN A 52 8.06 -5.54 -6.01
N ILE A 53 7.39 -5.28 -4.89
CA ILE A 53 6.20 -4.44 -4.84
C ILE A 53 6.53 -3.19 -4.04
N PHE A 54 6.22 -2.03 -4.60
CA PHE A 54 6.43 -0.74 -3.96
C PHE A 54 5.33 0.24 -4.31
N ILE A 55 5.19 1.28 -3.49
CA ILE A 55 4.22 2.35 -3.71
C ILE A 55 4.78 3.27 -4.80
N SER A 56 4.06 3.40 -5.91
CA SER A 56 4.40 4.33 -6.99
C SER A 56 3.74 5.69 -6.81
N TYR A 57 2.49 5.71 -6.34
CA TYR A 57 1.75 6.95 -6.14
C TYR A 57 0.97 6.91 -4.83
N ILE A 58 0.87 8.08 -4.21
CA ILE A 58 0.04 8.30 -3.03
C ILE A 58 -1.07 9.26 -3.42
N THR A 59 -2.32 8.91 -3.16
CA THR A 59 -3.46 9.78 -3.41
C THR A 59 -3.92 10.37 -2.10
N TYR A 60 -3.69 11.67 -1.92
CA TYR A 60 -4.22 12.44 -0.81
C TYR A 60 -5.49 13.16 -1.26
N TYR A 61 -6.55 13.05 -0.47
CA TYR A 61 -7.66 13.98 -0.57
C TYR A 61 -7.28 15.20 0.27
N VAL A 62 -7.16 16.35 -0.38
CA VAL A 62 -6.96 17.65 0.29
C VAL A 62 -8.31 18.34 0.20
N ASP A 63 -8.97 18.48 1.35
CA ASP A 63 -10.17 19.32 1.51
C ASP A 63 -9.73 20.78 1.75
#